data_AF-A0A528D6H4-F1
#
_entry.id   AF-A0A528D6H4-F1
#
_cell.length_a   1.000
_cell.length_b   1.000
_cell.length_c   1.000
_cell.angle_alpha   90.00
_cell.angle_beta   90.00
_cell.angle_gamma   90.00
#
_symmetry.space_group_name_H-M   'P 1'
#
loop_
_entity.id
_entity.type
_entity.pdbx_description
1 polymer ?
#
loop_
_entity_poly.entity_id
_entity_poly.type
_entity_poly.pdbx_seq_one_letter_code
_entity_poly.pdbx_strand_id
1 'polypeptide(L)'
;YDEAIEKKEMFAKLLERWSLYSSAQQIFVHILARAENEFTQVIYRQIPQRTPEEINALVIDRIVNPIVEECGGELMSVNHNLVQGMVYWLAEQCFIKWHHAAVAA
;
A
#
# COMPACT_ATOMS: atom_id res chain seq x y z
N TYR A 1 14.43 -7.41 5.28
CA TYR A 1 13.38 -8.35 4.86
C TYR A 1 12.35 -8.50 5.98
N ASP A 2 12.81 -8.61 7.24
CA ASP A 2 11.93 -8.70 8.42
C ASP A 2 11.01 -7.49 8.60
N GLU A 3 11.50 -6.27 8.36
CA GLU A 3 10.70 -5.05 8.53
C GLU A 3 9.46 -4.98 7.61
N ALA A 4 9.57 -5.46 6.36
CA ALA A 4 8.44 -5.48 5.42
C ALA A 4 7.37 -6.51 5.85
N ILE A 5 7.81 -7.65 6.38
CA ILE A 5 6.92 -8.70 6.90
C ILE A 5 6.20 -8.20 8.15
N GLU A 6 6.93 -7.58 9.08
CA GLU A 6 6.34 -6.99 10.30
C GLU A 6 5.31 -5.92 9.97
N LYS A 7 5.65 -4.97 9.07
CA LYS A 7 4.72 -3.92 8.64
C LYS A 7 3.47 -4.49 8.00
N LYS A 8 3.62 -5.51 7.15
CA LYS A 8 2.49 -6.21 6.52
C LYS A 8 1.61 -6.88 7.58
N GLU A 9 2.21 -7.57 8.55
CA GLU A 9 1.48 -8.24 9.61
C GLU A 9 0.73 -7.24 10.51
N MET A 10 1.33 -6.08 10.80
CA MET A 10 0.67 -4.99 11.51
C MET A 10 -0.60 -4.51 10.78
N PHE A 11 -0.53 -4.35 9.46
CA PHE A 11 -1.69 -3.96 8.66
C PHE A 11 -2.76 -5.06 8.62
N ALA A 12 -2.36 -6.33 8.46
CA ALA A 12 -3.30 -7.46 8.49
C ALA A 12 -4.05 -7.56 9.83
N LYS A 13 -3.34 -7.40 10.96
CA LYS A 13 -3.94 -7.36 12.31
C LYS A 13 -4.89 -6.17 12.46
N LEU A 14 -4.56 -5.02 11.87
CA LEU A 14 -5.44 -3.85 11.87
C LEU A 14 -6.74 -4.16 11.10
N LEU A 15 -6.64 -4.72 9.88
CA LEU A 15 -7.81 -5.11 9.09
C LEU A 15 -8.71 -6.09 9.85
N GLU A 16 -8.13 -7.10 10.49
CA GLU A 16 -8.87 -8.09 11.29
C GLU A 16 -9.56 -7.44 12.49
N ARG A 17 -8.86 -6.57 13.22
CA ARG A 17 -9.42 -5.83 14.38
C ARG A 17 -10.67 -5.03 14.02
N TRP A 18 -10.70 -4.48 12.81
CA TRP A 18 -11.79 -3.66 12.31
C TRP A 18 -12.75 -4.40 11.36
N SER A 19 -12.63 -5.72 11.24
CA SER A 19 -13.44 -6.56 10.35
C SER A 19 -14.95 -6.48 10.60
N LEU A 20 -15.34 -6.31 11.88
CA LEU A 20 -16.74 -6.24 12.30
C LEU A 20 -17.35 -4.83 12.19
N TYR A 21 -16.56 -3.82 11.86
CA TYR A 21 -17.00 -2.43 11.78
C TYR A 21 -17.20 -2.03 10.31
N SER A 22 -18.45 -2.01 9.86
CA SER A 22 -18.79 -1.71 8.46
C SER A 22 -18.28 -0.34 7.98
N SER A 23 -18.31 0.68 8.84
CA SER A 23 -17.77 2.01 8.54
C SER A 23 -16.26 1.99 8.32
N ALA A 24 -15.52 1.26 9.16
CA ALA A 24 -14.08 1.09 9.01
C ALA A 24 -13.74 0.31 7.72
N GLN A 25 -14.51 -0.72 7.39
CA GLN A 25 -14.33 -1.49 6.16
C GLN A 25 -14.52 -0.62 4.91
N GLN A 26 -15.47 0.32 4.89
CA GLN A 26 -15.61 1.25 3.77
C GLN A 26 -14.39 2.16 3.59
N ILE A 27 -13.80 2.62 4.70
CA ILE A 27 -12.55 3.39 4.66
C ILE A 27 -11.42 2.52 4.11
N PHE A 28 -11.27 1.28 4.60
CA PHE A 28 -10.24 0.36 4.12
C PHE A 28 -10.37 0.07 2.62
N VAL A 29 -11.58 -0.22 2.14
CA VAL A 29 -11.84 -0.46 0.71
C VAL A 29 -11.46 0.78 -0.10
N HIS A 30 -11.80 1.98 0.37
CA HIS A 30 -11.47 3.23 -0.31
C HIS A 30 -9.96 3.44 -0.43
N ILE A 31 -9.21 3.31 0.67
CA ILE A 31 -7.75 3.53 0.66
C ILE A 31 -7.01 2.44 -0.12
N LEU A 32 -7.47 1.18 -0.06
CA LEU A 32 -6.88 0.07 -0.82
C LEU A 32 -7.07 0.29 -2.32
N ALA A 33 -8.29 0.62 -2.75
CA ALA A 33 -8.58 0.91 -4.16
C ALA A 33 -7.78 2.11 -4.68
N ARG A 34 -7.62 3.15 -3.85
CA ARG A 34 -6.79 4.32 -4.19
C ARG A 34 -5.32 3.94 -4.38
N ALA A 35 -4.76 3.18 -3.44
CA ALA A 35 -3.36 2.74 -3.50
C ALA A 35 -3.11 1.84 -4.73
N GLU A 36 -4.00 0.89 -4.99
CA GLU A 36 -3.93 0.02 -6.18
C GLU A 36 -3.97 0.84 -7.48
N ASN A 37 -4.90 1.80 -7.57
CA ASN A 37 -5.06 2.63 -8.76
C ASN A 37 -3.82 3.52 -9.01
N GLU A 38 -3.34 4.22 -7.99
CA GLU A 38 -2.11 5.04 -8.09
C GLU A 38 -0.90 4.19 -8.45
N PHE A 39 -0.76 3.02 -7.83
CA PHE A 39 0.33 2.11 -8.17
C PHE A 39 0.25 1.68 -9.63
N THR A 40 -0.90 1.20 -10.08
CA THR A 40 -1.07 0.62 -11.42
C THR A 40 -0.98 1.68 -12.52
N GLN A 41 -1.56 2.86 -12.31
CA GLN A 41 -1.60 3.91 -13.32
C GLN A 41 -0.31 4.71 -13.40
N VAL A 42 0.36 4.96 -12.27
CA VAL A 42 1.48 5.90 -12.20
C VAL A 42 2.80 5.19 -11.90
N ILE A 43 2.85 4.42 -10.82
CA ILE A 43 4.10 3.85 -10.31
C ILE A 43 4.59 2.72 -11.23
N TYR A 44 3.69 1.80 -11.61
CA TYR A 44 3.99 0.65 -12.46
C TYR A 44 4.62 1.03 -13.80
N ARG A 45 4.15 2.13 -14.41
CA ARG A 45 4.69 2.65 -15.68
C ARG A 45 6.10 3.23 -15.54
N GLN A 46 6.48 3.65 -14.33
CA GLN A 46 7.78 4.24 -14.04
C GLN A 46 8.82 3.20 -13.59
N ILE A 47 8.40 2.01 -13.16
CA ILE A 47 9.29 0.90 -12.75
C ILE A 47 10.40 0.62 -13.78
N PRO A 48 10.16 0.50 -15.10
CA PRO A 48 11.23 0.20 -16.05
C PRO A 48 12.22 1.35 -16.27
N GLN A 49 11.91 2.57 -15.82
CA GLN A 49 12.69 3.78 -16.11
C GLN A 49 13.43 4.35 -14.89
N ARG A 50 13.21 3.79 -13.70
CA ARG A 50 13.69 4.33 -12.42
C ARG A 50 14.34 3.27 -11.56
N THR A 51 15.18 3.69 -10.62
CA THR A 51 15.79 2.76 -9.66
C THR A 51 14.79 2.34 -8.59
N PRO A 52 15.02 1.20 -7.90
CA PRO A 52 14.16 0.77 -6.80
C PRO A 52 13.99 1.83 -5.70
N GLU A 53 15.03 2.62 -5.41
CA GLU A 53 14.99 3.71 -4.43
C GLU A 53 14.05 4.85 -4.87
N GLU A 54 14.10 5.23 -6.15
CA GLU A 54 13.22 6.24 -6.71
C GLU A 54 11.76 5.77 -6.75
N ILE A 55 11.53 4.50 -7.06
CA ILE A 55 10.19 3.90 -7.01
C ILE A 55 9.67 3.89 -5.58
N ASN A 56 10.51 3.53 -4.60
CA ASN A 56 10.11 3.58 -3.19
C ASN A 56 9.76 5.01 -2.75
N ALA A 57 10.55 6.00 -3.18
CA ALA A 57 10.23 7.41 -2.92
C ALA A 57 8.88 7.82 -3.56
N LEU A 58 8.59 7.37 -4.78
CA LEU A 58 7.29 7.60 -5.43
C LEU A 58 6.13 6.94 -4.69
N VAL A 59 6.32 5.72 -4.17
CA VAL A 59 5.30 5.04 -3.35
C VAL A 59 5.05 5.82 -2.07
N ILE A 60 6.10 6.33 -1.43
CA ILE A 60 5.95 7.16 -0.23
C ILE A 60 5.19 8.45 -0.55
N ASP A 61 5.60 9.16 -1.58
CA ASP A 61 5.02 10.46 -1.97
C ASP A 61 3.57 10.35 -2.46
N ARG A 62 3.24 9.33 -3.28
CA ARG A 62 1.96 9.21 -3.97
C ARG A 62 0.94 8.32 -3.28
N ILE A 63 1.37 7.42 -2.43
CA ILE A 63 0.48 6.48 -1.73
C ILE A 63 0.56 6.70 -0.23
N VAL A 64 1.75 6.62 0.37
CA VAL A 64 1.89 6.64 1.83
C VAL A 64 1.45 7.97 2.42
N ASN A 65 2.07 9.08 1.99
CA ASN A 65 1.80 10.41 2.51
C ASN A 65 0.33 10.81 2.37
N PRO A 66 -0.32 10.74 1.18
CA PRO A 66 -1.71 11.18 1.05
C PRO A 66 -2.69 10.34 1.86
N ILE A 67 -2.44 9.04 2.02
CA ILE A 67 -3.31 8.17 2.82
C ILE A 67 -3.10 8.45 4.32
N VAL A 68 -1.88 8.74 4.76
CA VAL A 68 -1.62 9.18 6.14
C VAL A 68 -2.23 10.56 6.41
N GLU A 69 -2.17 11.50 5.48
CA GLU A 69 -2.81 12.82 5.65
C GLU A 69 -4.34 12.70 5.72
N GLU A 70 -4.93 11.80 4.94
CA GLU A 70 -6.38 11.58 4.90
C GLU A 70 -6.90 10.78 6.11
N CYS A 71 -6.17 9.74 6.52
CA CYS A 71 -6.62 8.75 7.52
C CYS A 71 -5.82 8.77 8.84
N GLY A 72 -4.79 9.61 8.96
CA GLY A 72 -3.92 9.70 10.14
C GLY A 72 -4.55 10.43 11.33
N GLY A 73 -5.77 10.95 11.18
CA GLY A 73 -6.56 11.50 12.28
C GLY A 73 -6.96 10.44 13.32
N GLU A 74 -7.51 10.91 14.45
CA GLU A 74 -7.80 10.14 15.68
C GLU A 74 -8.66 8.88 15.49
N LEU A 75 -9.31 8.69 14.35
CA LEU A 75 -10.27 7.61 14.11
C LEU A 75 -9.64 6.23 13.91
N MET A 76 -8.43 6.15 13.32
CA MET A 76 -7.80 4.86 12.97
C MET A 76 -6.32 4.73 13.33
N SER A 77 -5.67 5.81 13.81
CA SER A 77 -4.23 5.84 14.15
C SER A 77 -3.34 5.29 13.02
N VAL A 78 -3.73 5.56 11.77
CA VAL A 78 -2.98 5.12 10.59
C VAL A 78 -1.68 5.90 10.53
N ASN A 79 -0.56 5.19 10.53
CA ASN A 79 0.78 5.78 10.45
C ASN A 79 1.51 5.28 9.20
N HIS A 80 2.65 5.91 8.89
CA HIS A 80 3.45 5.58 7.72
C HIS A 80 3.83 4.09 7.64
N ASN A 81 4.09 3.44 8.79
CA ASN A 81 4.44 2.01 8.83
C ASN A 81 3.24 1.13 8.45
N LEU A 82 2.03 1.47 8.89
CA LEU A 82 0.81 0.77 8.53
C LEU A 82 0.49 0.91 7.05
N VAL A 83 0.62 2.11 6.48
CA VAL A 83 0.34 2.34 5.06
C VAL A 83 1.41 1.71 4.17
N GLN A 84 2.68 1.70 4.58
CA GLN A 84 3.71 0.89 3.91
C GLN A 84 3.37 -0.60 3.98
N GLY A 85 2.94 -1.08 5.15
CA GLY A 85 2.45 -2.46 5.34
C GLY A 85 1.30 -2.83 4.42
N MET A 86 0.37 -1.89 4.20
CA MET A 86 -0.75 -2.04 3.27
C MET A 86 -0.29 -2.26 1.83
N VAL A 87 0.73 -1.53 1.37
CA VAL A 87 1.28 -1.71 0.02
C VAL A 87 1.89 -3.11 -0.12
N TYR A 88 2.61 -3.60 0.90
CA TYR A 88 3.13 -4.97 0.91
C TYR A 88 2.02 -6.02 0.95
N TRP A 89 0.95 -5.75 1.68
CA TRP A 89 -0.22 -6.63 1.73
C TRP A 89 -0.91 -6.72 0.36
N LEU A 90 -1.12 -5.58 -0.32
CA LEU A 90 -1.65 -5.54 -1.69
C LEU A 90 -0.78 -6.31 -2.69
N ALA A 91 0.54 -6.24 -2.52
CA ALA A 91 1.47 -7.00 -3.35
C ALA A 91 1.35 -8.52 -3.12
N GLU A 92 1.17 -8.97 -1.87
CA GLU A 92 0.93 -10.38 -1.54
C GLU A 92 -0.40 -10.89 -2.12
N GLN A 93 -1.44 -10.06 -2.08
CA GLN A 93 -2.74 -10.38 -2.69
C GLN A 93 -2.72 -10.27 -4.23
N CYS A 94 -1.56 -10.00 -4.84
CA CYS A 94 -1.37 -9.87 -6.29
C CYS A 94 -2.12 -8.71 -6.96
N PHE A 95 -2.64 -7.75 -6.18
CA PHE A 95 -3.23 -6.50 -6.70
C PHE A 95 -2.14 -5.53 -7.19
N ILE A 96 -0.97 -5.56 -6.56
CA ILE A 96 0.20 -4.76 -6.95
C ILE A 96 1.32 -5.67 -7.45
N LYS A 97 1.84 -5.42 -8.66
CA LYS A 97 2.94 -6.20 -9.25
C LYS A 97 4.18 -5.34 -9.46
N TRP A 98 5.23 -5.63 -8.71
CA TRP A 98 6.52 -4.94 -8.80
C TRP A 98 7.38 -5.41 -9.97
N HIS A 99 7.24 -6.68 -10.35
CA HIS A 99 7.99 -7.26 -11.45
C HIS A 99 7.20 -7.14 -12.74
N HIS A 100 7.79 -6.53 -13.77
CA HIS A 100 7.44 -6.89 -15.13
C HIS A 100 7.86 -8.36 -15.29
N ALA A 101 6.91 -9.24 -15.62
CA ALA A 101 7.30 -10.49 -16.24
C ALA A 101 8.06 -10.08 -17.50
N ALA A 102 9.37 -10.31 -17.53
CA ALA A 102 10.10 -10.26 -18.77
C ALA A 102 9.32 -11.16 -19.73
N VAL A 103 8.77 -10.57 -20.79
CA VAL A 103 8.16 -11.36 -21.86
C VAL A 103 9.28 -12.29 -22.31
N ALA A 104 9.15 -13.58 -22.01
CA ALA A 104 10.05 -14.59 -22.51
C ALA A 104 9.92 -14.53 -24.04
N ALA A 105 10.92 -13.92 -24.68
CA ALA A 105 11.04 -13.84 -26.13
C ALA A 105 11.59 -15.16 -26.67
#